data_AF-A0A2D5YPJ9-F1
#
_entry.id   AF-A0A2D5YPJ9-F1
#
_cell.length_a   1.000
_cell.length_b   1.000
_cell.length_c   1.000
_cell.angle_alpha   90.00
_cell.angle_beta   90.00
_cell.angle_gamma   90.00
#
_symmetry.space_group_name_H-M   'P 1'
#
loop_
_entity.id
_entity.type
_entity.pdbx_description
1 polymer ?
#
loop_
_entity_poly.entity_id
_entity_poly.type
_entity_poly.pdbx_seq_one_letter_code
_entity_poly.pdbx_strand_id
1 'polypeptide(L)'
;MIFIKLLLISFFCFYSQAKMVLIHSYHLKRPFIISQEDRTGLTYDFVNLLTKFSNDINYRLEVIPKKRIDGLTNKIVLWTNPKWV
;
A
#
# COMPACT_ATOMS: atom_id res chain seq x y z
N MET A 1 -39.92 0.24 -16.29
CA MET A 1 -38.70 -0.59 -16.13
C MET A 1 -37.38 0.18 -16.30
N ILE A 2 -37.29 1.26 -17.10
CA ILE A 2 -36.04 2.05 -17.26
C ILE A 2 -35.65 2.81 -15.98
N PHE A 3 -36.63 3.38 -15.27
CA PHE A 3 -36.40 4.16 -14.04
C PHE A 3 -35.79 3.34 -12.90
N ILE A 4 -36.23 2.08 -12.74
CA ILE A 4 -35.67 1.14 -11.75
C ILE A 4 -34.22 0.79 -12.07
N LYS A 5 -33.87 0.64 -13.36
CA LYS A 5 -32.48 0.40 -13.77
C LYS A 5 -31.57 1.61 -13.51
N LEU A 6 -32.06 2.83 -13.77
CA LEU A 6 -31.33 4.07 -13.44
C LEU A 6 -31.15 4.26 -11.93
N LEU A 7 -32.14 3.91 -11.12
CA LEU A 7 -32.07 3.95 -9.65
C LEU A 7 -31.06 2.94 -9.08
N LEU A 8 -30.97 1.75 -9.68
CA LEU A 8 -29.98 0.74 -9.27
C LEU A 8 -28.55 1.17 -9.62
N ILE A 9 -28.33 1.84 -10.76
CA ILE A 9 -27.01 2.31 -11.19
C ILE A 9 -26.47 3.42 -10.27
N SER A 10 -27.33 4.34 -9.80
CA SER A 10 -26.89 5.38 -8.86
C SER A 10 -26.52 4.81 -7.48
N PHE A 11 -27.14 3.71 -7.05
CA PHE A 11 -26.84 3.05 -5.78
C PHE A 11 -25.48 2.34 -5.77
N PHE A 12 -25.05 1.76 -6.90
CA PHE A 12 -23.72 1.16 -7.04
C PHE A 12 -22.59 2.19 -7.17
N CYS A 13 -22.90 3.46 -7.46
CA CYS A 13 -21.89 4.52 -7.60
C CYS A 13 -21.32 4.98 -6.25
N PHE A 14 -21.96 4.62 -5.13
CA PHE A 14 -21.46 4.85 -3.76
C PHE A 14 -20.52 3.75 -3.26
N TYR A 15 -19.92 2.95 -4.16
CA TYR A 15 -18.84 2.05 -3.76
C TYR A 15 -17.66 2.90 -3.26
N SER A 16 -17.43 2.88 -1.95
CA SER A 16 -16.36 3.61 -1.29
C SER A 16 -15.02 3.27 -1.95
N GLN A 17 -14.36 4.25 -2.57
CA GLN A 17 -13.02 4.07 -3.11
C GLN A 17 -12.06 3.75 -1.96
N ALA A 18 -11.33 2.64 -2.06
CA ALA A 18 -10.35 2.29 -1.05
C ALA A 18 -9.29 3.40 -0.92
N LYS A 19 -9.05 3.86 0.31
CA LYS A 19 -8.05 4.87 0.63
C LYS A 19 -6.66 4.32 0.33
N MET A 20 -5.88 5.05 -0.47
CA MET A 20 -4.48 4.70 -0.70
C MET A 20 -3.64 5.09 0.52
N VAL A 21 -2.80 4.17 1.00
CA VAL A 21 -1.82 4.44 2.05
C VAL A 21 -0.43 4.01 1.57
N LEU A 22 0.56 4.89 1.69
CA LEU A 22 1.94 4.59 1.35
C LEU A 22 2.65 3.91 2.51
N ILE A 23 3.37 2.84 2.18
CA ILE A 23 4.30 2.15 3.06
C ILE A 23 5.69 2.30 2.47
N HIS A 24 6.66 2.74 3.28
CA HIS A 24 8.03 2.95 2.83
C HIS A 24 8.95 1.81 3.29
N SER A 25 9.94 1.49 2.46
CA SER A 25 11.07 0.65 2.82
C SER A 25 12.35 1.22 2.23
N TYR A 26 13.47 1.08 2.94
CA TYR A 26 14.80 1.45 2.44
C TYR A 26 15.69 0.23 2.16
N HIS A 27 15.18 -0.99 2.41
CA HIS A 27 15.93 -2.21 2.19
C HIS A 27 15.77 -2.68 0.75
N LEU A 28 16.88 -2.69 0.00
CA LEU A 28 16.95 -3.14 -1.39
C LEU A 28 17.53 -4.54 -1.57
N LYS A 29 17.78 -5.24 -0.46
CA LYS A 29 18.44 -6.54 -0.45
C LYS A 29 17.43 -7.68 -0.24
N ARG A 30 17.78 -8.86 -0.71
CA ARG A 30 17.10 -10.10 -0.36
C ARG A 30 17.20 -10.34 1.16
N PRO A 31 16.18 -10.94 1.81
CA PRO A 31 14.91 -11.42 1.24
C PRO A 31 13.84 -10.32 1.07
N PHE A 32 14.11 -9.09 1.55
CA PHE A 32 13.13 -8.00 1.57
C PHE A 32 12.68 -7.56 0.18
N ILE A 33 13.63 -7.41 -0.76
CA ILE A 33 13.39 -7.11 -2.17
C ILE A 33 14.21 -8.10 -2.99
N ILE A 34 13.54 -8.87 -3.85
CA ILE A 34 14.17 -9.82 -4.77
C ILE A 34 14.29 -9.19 -6.17
N SER A 35 13.19 -8.63 -6.68
CA SER A 35 13.14 -7.88 -7.93
C SER A 35 12.18 -6.71 -7.78
N GLN A 36 12.63 -5.49 -8.09
CA GLN A 36 11.75 -4.31 -8.10
C GLN A 36 10.88 -4.26 -9.36
N GLU A 37 11.40 -4.74 -10.48
CA GLU A 37 10.70 -4.81 -11.76
C GLU A 37 9.50 -5.76 -11.65
N ASP A 38 9.75 -6.98 -11.18
CA ASP A 38 8.70 -8.00 -10.99
C ASP A 38 7.90 -7.80 -9.71
N ARG A 39 8.30 -6.85 -8.86
CA ARG A 39 7.70 -6.57 -7.55
C ARG A 39 7.63 -7.82 -6.67
N THR A 40 8.75 -8.51 -6.52
CA THR A 40 8.87 -9.74 -5.73
C THR A 40 9.80 -9.58 -4.53
N GLY A 41 9.51 -10.33 -3.46
CA GLY A 41 10.23 -10.32 -2.20
C GLY A 41 9.33 -10.02 -1.01
N LEU A 42 9.86 -10.28 0.19
CA LEU A 42 9.08 -10.27 1.42
C LEU A 42 8.32 -8.96 1.67
N THR A 43 8.90 -7.81 1.28
CA THR A 43 8.25 -6.51 1.48
C THR A 43 7.04 -6.34 0.57
N TYR A 44 7.11 -6.80 -0.69
CA TYR A 44 5.97 -6.78 -1.60
C TYR A 44 4.88 -7.73 -1.13
N ASP A 45 5.25 -8.95 -0.73
CA ASP A 45 4.30 -9.94 -0.21
C ASP A 45 3.56 -9.40 1.01
N PHE A 46 4.29 -8.78 1.94
CA PHE A 46 3.72 -8.18 3.14
C PHE A 46 2.71 -7.06 2.82
N VAL A 47 3.08 -6.12 1.95
CA VAL A 47 2.18 -5.02 1.55
C VAL A 47 0.95 -5.55 0.79
N ASN A 48 1.13 -6.53 -0.08
CA ASN A 48 0.03 -7.18 -0.80
C ASN A 48 -0.95 -7.87 0.16
N LEU A 49 -0.44 -8.55 1.19
CA LEU A 49 -1.27 -9.17 2.22
C LEU A 49 -2.02 -8.11 3.05
N LEU A 50 -1.36 -7.02 3.43
CA LEU A 50 -2.03 -5.91 4.14
C LEU A 50 -3.21 -5.36 3.33
N THR A 51 -3.01 -5.12 2.04
CA THR A 51 -4.08 -4.68 1.13
C THR A 51 -5.18 -5.73 1.01
N LYS A 52 -4.82 -7.01 0.84
CA LYS A 52 -5.78 -8.11 0.71
C LYS A 52 -6.68 -8.26 1.93
N PHE A 53 -6.15 -8.04 3.12
CA PHE A 53 -6.87 -8.18 4.38
C PHE A 53 -7.48 -6.87 4.90
N SER A 54 -7.46 -5.81 4.08
CA SER A 54 -8.11 -4.54 4.41
C SER A 54 -9.35 -4.33 3.54
N ASN A 55 -10.43 -3.84 4.14
CA ASN A 55 -11.70 -3.65 3.44
C ASN A 55 -11.70 -2.37 2.59
N ASP A 56 -11.11 -1.30 3.10
CA ASP A 56 -11.21 0.06 2.58
C ASP A 56 -9.83 0.74 2.42
N ILE A 57 -8.74 -0.01 2.60
CA ILE A 57 -7.38 0.51 2.49
C ILE A 57 -6.60 -0.26 1.43
N ASN A 58 -5.98 0.47 0.51
CA ASN A 58 -5.06 -0.06 -0.48
C ASN A 58 -3.64 0.43 -0.16
N TYR A 59 -2.82 -0.45 0.39
CA TYR A 59 -1.43 -0.16 0.68
C TYR A 59 -0.56 -0.29 -0.57
N ARG A 60 0.36 0.67 -0.74
CA ARG A 60 1.37 0.64 -1.80
C ARG A 60 2.76 0.79 -1.22
N LEU A 61 3.67 -0.05 -1.72
CA LEU A 61 5.07 0.00 -1.35
C LEU A 61 5.81 1.07 -2.16
N GLU A 62 6.52 1.94 -1.47
CA GLU A 62 7.52 2.84 -2.04
C GLU A 62 8.90 2.48 -1.47
N VAL A 63 9.83 2.12 -2.35
CA VAL A 63 11.20 1.81 -1.96
C VAL A 63 12.10 3.01 -2.26
N ILE A 64 12.51 3.73 -1.22
CA ILE A 64 13.30 4.97 -1.32
C ILE A 64 14.47 4.97 -0.34
N PRO A 65 15.56 5.72 -0.62
CA PRO A 65 16.69 5.84 0.29
C PRO A 65 16.26 6.34 1.68
N LYS A 66 16.85 5.76 2.74
CA LYS A 66 16.52 6.13 4.13
C LYS A 66 16.54 7.64 4.39
N LYS A 67 17.55 8.36 3.87
CA LYS A 67 17.65 9.83 4.01
C LYS A 67 16.39 10.56 3.53
N ARG A 68 15.70 10.06 2.50
CA ARG A 68 14.43 10.65 2.02
C ARG A 68 13.27 10.33 2.97
N ILE A 69 13.21 9.10 3.48
CA ILE A 69 12.21 8.67 4.46
C ILE A 69 12.30 9.52 5.73
N ASP A 70 13.52 9.82 6.20
CA ASP A 70 13.74 10.58 7.43
C ASP A 70 13.07 11.98 7.37
N GLY A 71 13.01 12.61 6.19
CA GLY A 71 12.33 13.90 5.98
C GLY A 71 10.80 13.85 5.84
N LEU A 72 10.19 12.65 5.81
CA LEU A 72 8.73 12.51 5.73
C LEU A 72 8.07 12.61 7.11
N THR A 73 6.91 13.27 7.17
CA THR A 73 5.98 13.29 8.32
C THR A 73 4.85 12.27 8.13
N ASN A 74 4.30 11.71 9.21
CA ASN A 74 3.18 10.73 9.16
C ASN A 74 3.46 9.51 8.25
N LYS A 75 4.61 8.87 8.45
CA LYS A 75 5.13 7.76 7.64
C LYS A 75 4.95 6.40 8.31
N ILE A 76 4.70 5.38 7.50
CA ILE A 76 4.81 3.97 7.89
C ILE A 76 6.07 3.41 7.22
N VAL A 77 7.00 2.87 8.02
CA VAL A 77 8.28 2.35 7.53
C VAL A 77 8.44 0.89 7.96
N LEU A 78 8.58 -0.02 7.00
CA LEU A 78 8.81 -1.43 7.28
C LEU A 78 10.28 -1.72 7.57
N TRP A 79 10.49 -2.77 8.38
CA TRP A 79 11.81 -3.31 8.70
C TRP A 79 12.77 -2.26 9.28
N THR A 80 12.22 -1.26 9.97
CA THR A 80 13.03 -0.26 10.68
C THR A 80 13.78 -0.93 11.82
N ASN A 81 14.99 -0.44 12.10
CA ASN A 81 15.68 -0.81 13.32
C ASN A 81 15.12 0.07 14.46
N PRO A 82 14.53 -0.51 15.52
CA PRO A 82 13.96 0.25 16.62
C PRO A 82 14.99 1.10 17.37
N LYS A 83 16.30 0.82 17.26
CA LYS A 83 17.36 1.66 17.83
C LYS A 83 17.59 2.99 17.10
N TRP A 84 16.92 3.20 15.96
CA TRP A 84 17.04 4.40 15.13
C TRP A 84 15.79 5.29 15.16
N VAL A 85 14.85 4.97 16.05
CA VAL A 85 13.66 5.77 16.35
C VAL A 85 13.95 6.68 17.54
#